data_AF-A0A971BGR3-F1
#
_entry.id   AF-A0A971BGR3-F1
#
_cell.length_a   1.000
_cell.length_b   1.000
_cell.length_c   1.000
_cell.angle_alpha   90.00
_cell.angle_beta   90.00
_cell.angle_gamma   90.00
#
_symmetry.space_group_name_H-M   'P 1'
#
loop_
_entity.id
_entity.type
_entity.pdbx_description
1 polymer ?
#
loop_
_entity_poly.entity_id
_entity_poly.type
_entity_poly.pdbx_seq_one_letter_code
_entity_poly.pdbx_strand_id
1 'polypeptide(L)' 'MSEDKFRSEMSYLAALSIAKNLRKKGLLSEEEYAVIDTNLRAEFSPSLGTLLSENDLI' A
#
# COMPACT_ATOMS: atom_id res chain seq x y z
N MET A 1 -11.67 -13.02 -9.05
CA MET A 1 -11.84 -11.94 -8.06
C MET A 1 -13.25 -11.37 -8.24
N SER A 2 -13.98 -11.03 -7.16
CA SER A 2 -15.27 -10.33 -7.28
C SER A 2 -15.04 -8.84 -7.53
N GLU A 3 -16.06 -8.14 -8.05
CA GLU A 3 -16.01 -6.69 -8.28
C GLU A 3 -15.65 -5.92 -6.99
N ASP A 4 -16.23 -6.29 -5.86
CA ASP A 4 -15.93 -5.65 -4.56
C ASP A 4 -14.48 -5.86 -4.14
N LYS A 5 -13.94 -7.07 -4.36
CA LYS A 5 -12.52 -7.35 -4.08
C LYS A 5 -11.60 -6.56 -5.01
N PHE A 6 -11.98 -6.41 -6.28
CA PHE A 6 -11.23 -5.59 -7.22
C PHE A 6 -11.22 -4.11 -6.82
N ARG A 7 -12.38 -3.57 -6.42
CA ARG A 7 -12.48 -2.19 -5.93
C ARG A 7 -11.67 -1.96 -4.66
N SER A 8 -11.73 -2.89 -3.72
CA SER A 8 -10.90 -2.87 -2.51
C SER A 8 -9.40 -2.85 -2.85
N GLU A 9 -8.97 -3.69 -3.80
CA GLU A 9 -7.58 -3.73 -4.27
C GLU A 9 -7.14 -2.39 -4.90
N MET A 10 -8.00 -1.77 -5.71
CA MET A 10 -7.72 -0.45 -6.29
C MET A 10 -7.60 0.65 -5.23
N SER A 11 -8.45 0.61 -4.20
CA SER A 11 -8.36 1.53 -3.05
C SER A 11 -7.07 1.34 -2.26
N TYR A 12 -6.67 0.09 -2.00
CA TYR A 12 -5.39 -0.24 -1.37
C TYR A 12 -4.20 0.33 -2.15
N LEU A 13 -4.14 0.08 -3.46
CA LEU A 13 -3.06 0.56 -4.32
C LEU A 13 -2.98 2.09 -4.38
N ALA A 14 -4.13 2.77 -4.40
CA ALA A 14 -4.18 4.23 -4.36
C ALA A 14 -3.63 4.77 -3.03
N ALA A 15 -4.04 4.19 -1.89
CA ALA A 15 -3.56 4.59 -0.58
C ALA A 15 -2.05 4.35 -0.42
N LEU A 16 -1.56 3.19 -0.86
CA LEU A 16 -0.14 2.84 -0.85
C LEU A 16 0.69 3.82 -1.71
N SER A 17 0.20 4.18 -2.89
CA SER A 17 0.86 5.15 -3.78
C SER A 17 0.98 6.53 -3.14
N ILE A 18 -0.06 6.98 -2.44
CA ILE A 18 -0.03 8.25 -1.68
C ILE A 18 1.02 8.17 -0.56
N ALA A 19 1.02 7.11 0.24
CA ALA A 19 2.00 6.91 1.32
C ALA A 19 3.44 6.91 0.79
N LYS A 20 3.71 6.17 -0.30
CA LYS A 20 5.02 6.17 -0.98
C LYS A 20 5.43 7.56 -1.46
N ASN A 21 4.49 8.33 -2.02
CA ASN A 21 4.78 9.69 -2.49
C ASN A 21 5.11 10.65 -1.34
N LEU A 22 4.38 10.58 -0.23
CA LEU A 22 4.64 11.38 0.97
C LEU A 22 6.02 11.05 1.55
N ARG A 23 6.38 9.76 1.61
CA ARG A 23 7.72 9.33 2.03
C ARG A 23 8.81 9.88 1.11
N LYS A 24 8.64 9.76 -0.22
CA LYS A 24 9.58 10.29 -1.22
C LYS A 24 9.77 11.81 -1.10
N LYS A 25 8.74 12.55 -0.69
CA LYS A 25 8.79 14.00 -0.45
C LYS A 25 9.38 14.39 0.91
N GLY A 26 9.76 13.41 1.76
CA GLY A 26 10.24 13.65 3.11
C GLY A 26 9.15 14.10 4.09
N LEU A 27 7.88 13.90 3.74
CA LEU A 27 6.72 14.25 4.57
C LEU A 27 6.31 13.11 5.53
N LEU A 28 6.94 11.95 5.39
CA LEU A 28 6.86 10.83 6.33
C LEU A 28 8.27 10.37 6.67
N SER A 29 8.49 10.00 7.93
CA SER A 29 9.65 9.19 8.32
C SER A 29 9.50 7.75 7.81
N GLU A 30 10.57 6.96 7.90
CA GLU A 30 10.49 5.52 7.60
C GLU A 30 9.55 4.80 8.58
N GLU A 31 9.61 5.17 9.86
CA GLU A 31 8.78 4.58 10.91
C GLU A 31 7.30 4.91 10.70
N GLU A 32 6.98 6.15 10.36
CA GLU A 32 5.60 6.57 10.04
C GLU A 32 5.07 5.83 8.81
N TYR A 33 5.90 5.69 7.77
CA TYR A 33 5.53 4.91 6.58
C TYR A 33 5.29 3.43 6.93
N ALA A 34 6.14 2.82 7.76
CA ALA A 34 6.00 1.41 8.17
C ALA A 34 4.70 1.15 8.96
N VAL A 35 4.29 2.08 9.83
CA VAL A 35 3.00 2.01 10.53
C VAL A 35 1.83 2.11 9.55
N ILE A 36 1.90 3.03 8.59
CA ILE A 36 0.87 3.19 7.55
C ILE A 36 0.77 1.93 6.68
N ASP A 37 1.89 1.39 6.19
CA ASP A 37 1.91 0.17 5.36
C ASP A 37 1.31 -1.03 6.12
N THR A 38 1.67 -1.20 7.40
CA THR A 38 1.12 -2.25 8.26
C THR A 38 -0.40 -2.12 8.40
N ASN A 39 -0.91 -0.92 8.65
CA ASN A 39 -2.34 -0.67 8.78
C ASN A 39 -3.10 -0.88 7.47
N LEU A 40 -2.53 -0.45 6.33
CA LEU A 40 -3.13 -0.67 5.01
C LEU A 40 -3.22 -2.16 4.67
N ARG A 41 -2.19 -2.96 4.98
CA ARG A 41 -2.23 -4.42 4.78
C ARG A 41 -3.30 -5.08 5.64
N ALA A 42 -3.44 -4.67 6.90
CA ALA A 42 -4.44 -5.21 7.81
C ALA A 42 -5.87 -4.88 7.36
N GLU A 43 -6.14 -3.62 6.99
CA GLU A 43 -7.47 -3.14 6.62
C GLU A 43 -7.95 -3.77 5.30
N PHE A 44 -7.09 -3.80 4.28
CA PHE A 44 -7.50 -4.21 2.93
C PHE A 44 -7.29 -5.70 2.67
N SER A 45 -6.44 -6.38 3.46
CA SER A 45 -6.02 -7.77 3.22
C SER A 45 -5.72 -8.04 1.72
N PRO A 46 -4.85 -7.21 1.11
CA PRO A 46 -4.64 -7.18 -0.34
C PRO A 46 -4.12 -8.52 -0.87
N SER A 47 -4.55 -8.85 -2.09
CA SER A 47 -4.20 -10.13 -2.74
C SER A 47 -3.18 -9.98 -3.86
N LEU A 48 -3.08 -8.81 -4.48
CA LEU A 48 -2.21 -8.54 -5.62
C LEU A 48 -1.15 -7.47 -5.33
N GLY A 49 -1.50 -6.45 -4.56
CA GLY A 49 -0.65 -5.30 -4.29
C GLY A 49 0.56 -5.61 -3.40
N THR A 50 0.56 -6.74 -2.69
CA THR A 50 1.72 -7.25 -1.95
C THR A 50 2.74 -7.91 -2.89
N LEU A 51 2.28 -8.68 -3.89
CA LEU A 51 3.15 -9.29 -4.92
C LEU A 51 3.90 -8.24 -5.73
N LEU A 52 3.26 -7.12 -6.05
CA LEU A 52 3.90 -6.01 -6.77
C LEU A 52 4.83 -5.17 -5.88
N SER A 53 4.60 -5.15 -4.56
CA SER A 53 5.49 -4.45 -3.60
C SER A 53 6.81 -5.17 -3.38
N GLU A 54 6.84 -6.50 -3.49
CA GLU A 54 8.06 -7.30 -3.37
C GLU A 54 8.99 -7.16 -4.59
N ASN A 55 8.45 -6.73 -5.74
CA ASN A 55 9.25 -6.50 -6.95
C ASN A 55 9.99 -5.15 -6.94
N ASP A 56 9.75 -4.27 -5.96
CA ASP A 56 10.54 -3.04 -5.74
C ASP A 56 11.85 -3.34 -4.96
N LEU A 57 12.11 -4.60 -4.56
CA LEU A 57 13.33 -5.03 -3.85
C LEU A 57 14.43 -5.61 -4.77
N ILE A 58 14.39 -5.37 -6.09
CA ILE A 58 15.41 -5.82 -7.06
C ILE A 58 16.04 -4.63 -7.78
#